data_AF-A0A6J4L4L9-F1
#
_entry.id   AF-A0A6J4L4L9-F1
#
_cell.length_a   1.000
_cell.length_b   1.000
_cell.length_c   1.000
_cell.angle_alpha   90.00
_cell.angle_beta   90.00
_cell.angle_gamma   90.00
#
_symmetry.space_group_name_H-M   'P 1'
#
loop_
_entity.id
_entity.type
_entity.pdbx_description
1 polymer ?
#
loop_
_entity_poly.entity_id
_entity_poly.type
_entity_poly.pdbx_seq_one_letter_code
_entity_poly.pdbx_strand_id
1 'polypeptide(L)'
;MSNRASPHSPTMLRGRWLLLARVAWVGVAITALAIILFSIPSSFEHYRSVCTAASEVCAERAVDQATPEGSRTLGDIGLSLRSYALLNVVVDKVFQLVWFAVGALIFWRRSDDRMALLVSVFLVSFGPVAVDPTAANTLISSQPAWWLPVRSVEIVGNVCGPLFFFLFPGGRFAPRWTRWLAVAFIARNLSESLFAGLYSRSPALETVSYLVFLGMVVSITGSLVYRYRRFSSEAQRRQTRWVVFGTTLGIAGTFPTQLPVDLSLVGGDTPLTLLLLDAGFSLSLLLIPLSIGVAVLRSHLFDIDLLINRTLVYGSLTASLALIYVGGVTATQAI
;
A
#
# COMPACT_ATOMS: atom_id res chain seq x y z
N MET A 1 9.27 29.88 43.59
CA MET A 1 8.96 29.79 42.15
C MET A 1 9.60 28.51 41.61
N SER A 2 8.81 27.44 41.51
CA SER A 2 9.30 26.13 41.05
C SER A 2 9.11 26.05 39.53
N ASN A 3 10.21 26.08 38.78
CA ASN A 3 10.23 25.78 37.35
C ASN A 3 9.85 24.30 37.18
N ARG A 4 8.56 24.03 36.97
CA ARG A 4 8.11 22.76 36.40
C ARG A 4 8.67 22.68 34.98
N ALA A 5 9.82 22.04 34.83
CA ALA A 5 10.29 21.56 33.55
C ALA A 5 9.15 20.76 32.90
N SER A 6 8.64 21.28 31.79
CA SER A 6 7.71 20.58 30.92
C SER A 6 8.27 19.19 30.61
N PRO A 7 7.50 18.10 30.76
CA PRO A 7 8.00 16.76 30.54
C PRO A 7 8.43 16.65 29.08
N HIS A 8 9.74 16.52 28.85
CA HIS A 8 10.32 16.33 27.54
C HIS A 8 9.68 15.11 26.88
N SER A 9 8.84 15.32 25.86
CA SER A 9 8.36 14.23 25.02
C SER A 9 9.57 13.67 24.25
N PRO A 10 10.02 12.43 24.55
CA PRO A 10 11.29 11.88 24.06
C PRO A 10 11.26 11.47 22.57
N THR A 11 10.25 11.94 21.82
CA THR A 11 9.92 11.50 20.46
C THR A 11 10.14 12.57 19.38
N MET A 12 10.46 13.82 19.74
CA MET A 12 10.70 14.87 18.75
C MET A 12 12.14 14.81 18.18
N LEU A 13 12.28 14.95 16.87
CA LEU A 13 13.58 15.18 16.19
C LEU A 13 13.88 16.68 16.20
N ARG A 14 15.14 17.07 16.45
CA ARG A 14 15.55 18.48 16.47
C ARG A 14 16.88 18.70 15.75
N GLY A 15 17.06 19.92 15.23
CA GLY A 15 18.32 20.36 14.61
C GLY A 15 18.66 19.62 13.31
N ARG A 16 19.94 19.32 13.13
CA ARG A 16 20.50 18.71 11.89
C ARG A 16 19.86 17.36 11.54
N TRP A 17 19.53 16.54 12.54
CA TRP A 17 18.90 15.24 12.33
C TRP A 17 17.48 15.33 11.75
N LEU A 18 16.71 16.35 12.14
CA LEU A 18 15.40 16.59 11.56
C LEU A 18 15.51 17.00 10.08
N LEU A 19 16.49 17.85 9.75
CA LEU A 19 16.72 18.28 8.38
C LEU A 19 17.14 17.10 7.49
N LEU A 20 18.09 16.27 7.94
CA LEU A 20 18.48 15.05 7.22
C LEU A 20 17.30 14.11 7.00
N ALA A 21 16.48 13.90 8.03
CA ALA A 21 15.32 13.01 7.93
C ALA A 21 14.26 13.54 6.95
N ARG A 22 14.05 14.87 6.91
CA ARG A 22 13.16 15.52 5.93
C ARG A 22 13.71 15.42 4.51
N VAL A 23 15.00 15.64 4.30
CA VAL A 23 15.63 15.53 2.98
C VAL A 23 15.54 14.09 2.46
N ALA A 24 15.85 13.11 3.32
CA ALA A 24 15.72 11.70 2.99
C ALA A 24 14.26 11.33 2.65
N TRP A 25 13.31 11.82 3.45
CA TRP A 25 11.87 11.64 3.18
C TRP A 25 11.46 12.21 1.83
N VAL A 26 11.90 13.44 1.50
CA VAL A 26 11.59 14.08 0.21
C VAL A 26 12.17 13.28 -0.95
N GLY A 27 13.39 12.75 -0.81
CA GLY A 27 13.99 11.86 -1.82
C GLY A 27 13.15 10.60 -2.08
N VAL A 28 12.71 9.92 -1.01
CA VAL A 28 11.83 8.74 -1.12
C VAL A 28 10.49 9.12 -1.76
N ALA A 29 9.88 10.22 -1.33
CA ALA A 29 8.59 10.67 -1.85
C ALA A 29 8.65 11.06 -3.34
N ILE A 30 9.69 11.79 -3.76
CA ILE A 30 9.89 12.12 -5.18
C ILE A 30 10.09 10.85 -6.00
N THR A 31 10.90 9.92 -5.50
CA THR A 31 11.16 8.65 -6.20
C THR A 31 9.88 7.80 -6.31
N ALA A 32 9.11 7.68 -5.22
CA ALA A 32 7.83 6.97 -5.23
C ALA A 32 6.83 7.62 -6.20
N LEU A 33 6.69 8.95 -6.17
CA LEU A 33 5.82 9.67 -7.10
C LEU A 33 6.26 9.50 -8.56
N ALA A 34 7.57 9.50 -8.82
CA ALA A 34 8.10 9.25 -10.15
C ALA A 34 7.76 7.83 -10.61
N ILE A 35 7.90 6.80 -9.76
CA ILE A 35 7.47 5.43 -10.08
C ILE A 35 5.98 5.37 -10.42
N ILE A 36 5.11 6.04 -9.64
CA ILE A 36 3.67 6.11 -9.90
C ILE A 36 3.40 6.71 -11.29
N LEU A 37 4.06 7.82 -11.64
CA LEU A 37 3.82 8.53 -12.91
C LEU A 37 4.41 7.79 -14.12
N PHE A 38 5.65 7.29 -14.01
CA PHE A 38 6.35 6.65 -15.12
C PHE A 38 5.91 5.20 -15.36
N SER A 39 5.24 4.56 -14.40
CA SER A 39 4.60 3.26 -14.63
C SER A 39 3.31 3.33 -15.44
N ILE A 40 2.68 4.51 -15.61
CA ILE A 40 1.41 4.66 -16.33
C ILE A 40 1.47 4.09 -17.76
N PRO A 41 2.46 4.45 -18.61
CA PRO A 41 2.50 3.93 -19.97
C PRO A 41 2.78 2.43 -20.02
N SER A 42 3.67 1.92 -19.15
CA SER A 42 4.00 0.49 -19.10
C SER A 42 2.82 -0.35 -18.61
N SER A 43 2.09 0.12 -17.60
CA SER A 43 0.86 -0.52 -17.11
C SER A 43 -0.23 -0.51 -18.17
N PHE A 44 -0.38 0.59 -18.91
CA PHE A 44 -1.37 0.68 -19.98
C PHE A 44 -1.11 -0.34 -21.09
N GLU A 45 0.14 -0.48 -21.54
CA GLU A 45 0.51 -1.50 -22.52
C GLU A 45 0.37 -2.92 -21.96
N HIS A 46 0.65 -3.12 -20.67
CA HIS A 46 0.46 -4.41 -20.00
C HIS A 46 -1.00 -4.88 -20.06
N TYR A 47 -1.96 -4.06 -19.63
CA TYR A 47 -3.38 -4.42 -19.65
C TYR A 47 -4.01 -4.39 -21.06
N ARG A 48 -3.37 -3.69 -22.01
CA ARG A 48 -3.77 -3.72 -23.42
C ARG A 48 -3.29 -4.98 -24.13
N SER A 49 -2.24 -5.64 -23.63
CA SER A 49 -1.72 -6.85 -24.25
C SER A 49 -2.61 -8.07 -23.96
N VAL A 50 -2.74 -8.95 -24.96
CA VAL A 50 -3.49 -10.20 -24.84
C VAL A 50 -2.49 -11.34 -24.70
N CYS A 51 -2.68 -12.24 -23.74
CA CYS A 51 -1.81 -13.40 -23.61
C CYS A 51 -2.09 -14.40 -24.74
N THR A 52 -1.15 -14.56 -25.67
CA THR A 52 -1.26 -15.49 -26.80
C THR A 52 -0.37 -16.74 -26.65
N ALA A 53 0.21 -16.96 -25.46
CA ALA A 53 1.01 -18.15 -25.17
C ALA A 53 0.12 -19.39 -25.03
N ALA A 54 0.73 -20.57 -24.85
CA ALA A 54 -0.02 -21.79 -24.55
C ALA A 54 -0.91 -21.58 -23.31
N SER A 55 -2.10 -22.22 -23.29
CA SER A 55 -3.12 -22.00 -22.26
C SER A 55 -2.61 -22.18 -20.83
N GLU A 56 -1.71 -23.14 -20.59
CA GLU A 56 -1.07 -23.36 -19.28
C GLU A 56 -0.19 -22.17 -18.85
N VAL A 57 0.54 -21.56 -19.79
CA VAL A 57 1.40 -20.38 -19.53
C VAL A 57 0.56 -19.12 -19.34
N CYS A 58 -0.57 -19.02 -20.03
CA CYS A 58 -1.54 -17.96 -19.79
C CYS A 58 -2.32 -18.18 -18.49
N ALA A 59 -2.62 -19.41 -18.07
CA ALA A 59 -3.27 -19.63 -16.78
C ALA A 59 -2.38 -19.15 -15.60
N GLU A 60 -1.05 -19.32 -15.69
CA GLU A 60 -0.11 -18.81 -14.68
C GLU A 60 0.21 -17.32 -14.80
N ARG A 61 0.26 -16.75 -16.03
CA ARG A 61 0.65 -15.34 -16.27
C ARG A 61 -0.52 -14.37 -16.52
N ALA A 62 -1.70 -14.87 -16.87
CA ALA A 62 -2.88 -14.10 -17.26
C ALA A 62 -3.89 -13.97 -16.12
N VAL A 63 -3.45 -14.14 -14.87
CA VAL A 63 -4.21 -13.61 -13.72
C VAL A 63 -4.42 -12.09 -13.89
N ASP A 64 -3.47 -11.39 -14.52
CA ASP A 64 -3.51 -9.93 -14.70
C ASP A 64 -3.68 -9.46 -16.16
N GLN A 65 -3.79 -10.39 -17.13
CA GLN A 65 -3.92 -10.07 -18.57
C GLN A 65 -5.14 -10.76 -19.19
N ALA A 66 -5.78 -10.11 -20.16
CA ALA A 66 -6.91 -10.72 -20.87
C ALA A 66 -6.44 -11.84 -21.82
N THR A 67 -7.20 -12.94 -21.88
CA THR A 67 -7.01 -13.99 -22.90
C THR A 67 -7.75 -13.60 -24.20
N PRO A 68 -7.50 -14.31 -25.32
CA PRO A 68 -8.24 -14.07 -26.56
C PRO A 68 -9.76 -14.27 -26.37
N GLU A 69 -10.16 -15.24 -25.56
CA GLU A 69 -11.57 -15.48 -25.22
C GLU A 69 -12.13 -14.35 -24.36
N GLY A 70 -11.39 -13.93 -23.32
CA GLY A 70 -11.75 -12.77 -22.50
C GLY A 70 -11.86 -11.46 -23.29
N SER A 71 -11.02 -11.27 -24.31
CA SER A 71 -11.10 -10.10 -25.19
C SER A 71 -12.37 -10.08 -26.04
N ARG A 72 -12.89 -11.26 -26.43
CA ARG A 72 -14.16 -11.37 -27.16
C ARG A 72 -15.34 -11.10 -26.24
N THR A 73 -15.34 -11.63 -25.02
CA THR A 73 -16.41 -11.38 -24.04
C THR A 73 -16.50 -9.91 -23.65
N LEU A 74 -15.37 -9.20 -23.57
CA LEU A 74 -15.35 -7.74 -23.44
C LEU A 74 -16.04 -7.04 -24.61
N GLY A 75 -15.73 -7.47 -25.84
CA GLY A 75 -16.35 -6.97 -27.07
C GLY A 75 -17.87 -7.18 -27.10
N ASP A 76 -18.34 -8.34 -26.66
CA ASP A 76 -19.77 -8.67 -26.60
C ASP A 76 -20.55 -7.77 -25.63
N ILE A 77 -19.87 -7.27 -24.58
CA ILE A 77 -20.43 -6.36 -23.58
C ILE A 77 -20.25 -4.88 -24.00
N GLY A 78 -19.64 -4.62 -25.17
CA GLY A 78 -19.38 -3.28 -25.69
C GLY A 78 -18.17 -2.58 -25.05
N LEU A 79 -17.34 -3.30 -24.30
CA LEU A 79 -16.13 -2.78 -23.69
C LEU A 79 -14.92 -3.06 -24.60
N SER A 80 -14.28 -2.00 -25.08
CA SER A 80 -13.02 -2.15 -25.80
C SER A 80 -11.88 -2.55 -24.85
N LEU A 81 -10.87 -3.26 -25.37
CA LEU A 81 -9.65 -3.58 -24.63
C LEU A 81 -8.91 -2.32 -24.14
N ARG A 82 -9.06 -1.21 -24.88
CA ARG A 82 -8.53 0.11 -24.50
C ARG A 82 -9.23 0.65 -23.24
N SER A 83 -10.55 0.54 -23.18
CA SER A 83 -11.35 0.96 -22.02
C SER A 83 -11.02 0.10 -20.80
N TYR A 84 -10.86 -1.20 -20.98
CA TYR A 84 -10.41 -2.12 -19.93
C TYR A 84 -9.04 -1.72 -19.37
N ALA A 85 -8.05 -1.47 -20.23
CA ALA A 85 -6.72 -1.04 -19.81
C ALA A 85 -6.76 0.32 -19.08
N LEU A 86 -7.57 1.28 -19.55
CA LEU A 86 -7.77 2.56 -18.86
C LEU A 86 -8.35 2.37 -17.45
N LEU A 87 -9.36 1.51 -17.28
CA LEU A 87 -10.01 1.29 -15.99
C LEU A 87 -9.04 0.69 -14.96
N ASN A 88 -8.28 -0.35 -15.33
CA ASN A 88 -7.27 -0.94 -14.44
C ASN A 88 -6.21 0.09 -14.03
N VAL A 89 -5.66 0.83 -14.99
CA VAL A 89 -4.67 1.88 -14.70
C VAL A 89 -5.24 2.96 -13.78
N VAL A 90 -6.48 3.39 -13.99
CA VAL A 90 -7.11 4.39 -13.12
C VAL A 90 -7.31 3.85 -11.70
N VAL A 91 -7.80 2.63 -11.55
CA VAL A 91 -7.99 1.99 -10.24
C VAL A 91 -6.65 1.91 -9.48
N ASP A 92 -5.62 1.35 -10.10
CA ASP A 92 -4.28 1.23 -9.53
C ASP A 92 -3.71 2.61 -9.15
N LYS A 93 -3.76 3.59 -10.05
CA LYS A 93 -3.16 4.90 -9.80
C LYS A 93 -3.93 5.70 -8.74
N VAL A 94 -5.25 5.59 -8.68
CA VAL A 94 -6.05 6.17 -7.59
C VAL A 94 -5.66 5.55 -6.26
N PHE A 95 -5.53 4.22 -6.21
CA PHE A 95 -5.08 3.51 -5.01
C PHE A 95 -3.71 4.03 -4.52
N GLN A 96 -2.70 4.03 -5.41
CA GLN A 96 -1.34 4.49 -5.10
C GLN A 96 -1.33 5.96 -4.64
N LEU A 97 -2.08 6.84 -5.30
CA LEU A 97 -2.16 8.25 -4.95
C LEU A 97 -2.82 8.50 -3.59
N VAL A 98 -3.82 7.71 -3.19
CA VAL A 98 -4.44 7.84 -1.85
C VAL A 98 -3.43 7.48 -0.75
N TRP A 99 -2.71 6.37 -0.89
CA TRP A 99 -1.63 6.01 0.04
C TRP A 99 -0.57 7.10 0.15
N PHE A 100 -0.10 7.59 -1.00
CA PHE A 100 0.87 8.66 -1.09
C PHE A 100 0.36 9.95 -0.42
N ALA A 101 -0.87 10.36 -0.73
CA ALA A 101 -1.48 11.60 -0.22
C ALA A 101 -1.64 11.58 1.30
N VAL A 102 -2.11 10.47 1.88
CA VAL A 102 -2.23 10.35 3.33
C VAL A 102 -0.85 10.42 3.99
N GLY A 103 0.14 9.72 3.45
CA GLY A 103 1.52 9.78 3.94
C GLY A 103 2.11 11.19 3.86
N ALA A 104 1.97 11.87 2.73
CA ALA A 104 2.42 13.25 2.54
C ALA A 104 1.72 14.25 3.47
N LEU A 105 0.41 14.08 3.70
CA LEU A 105 -0.36 14.91 4.62
C LEU A 105 0.15 14.79 6.07
N ILE A 106 0.48 13.56 6.52
CA ILE A 106 1.07 13.32 7.84
C ILE A 106 2.44 13.99 7.96
N PHE A 107 3.30 13.88 6.92
CA PHE A 107 4.61 14.56 6.91
C PHE A 107 4.47 16.07 7.02
N TRP A 108 3.59 16.66 6.22
CA TRP A 108 3.38 18.11 6.19
C TRP A 108 2.94 18.65 7.56
N ARG A 109 2.12 17.89 8.28
CA ARG A 109 1.59 18.30 9.59
C ARG A 109 2.51 17.99 10.77
N ARG A 110 3.27 16.89 10.73
CA ARG A 110 3.94 16.31 11.92
C ARG A 110 5.34 15.72 11.65
N SER A 111 6.08 16.25 10.67
CA SER A 111 7.44 15.76 10.35
C SER A 111 8.46 15.86 11.50
N ASP A 112 8.15 16.58 12.58
CA ASP A 112 8.95 16.71 13.80
C ASP A 112 8.82 15.51 14.76
N ASP A 113 7.75 14.72 14.67
CA ASP A 113 7.54 13.51 15.46
C ASP A 113 8.12 12.28 14.74
N ARG A 114 9.00 11.53 15.41
CA ARG A 114 9.63 10.30 14.87
C ARG A 114 8.62 9.27 14.40
N MET A 115 7.55 9.07 15.16
CA MET A 115 6.53 8.08 14.82
C MET A 115 5.71 8.54 13.62
N ALA A 116 5.32 9.82 13.57
CA ALA A 116 4.60 10.36 12.42
C ALA A 116 5.45 10.33 11.14
N LEU A 117 6.76 10.59 11.25
CA LEU A 117 7.68 10.46 10.13
C LEU A 117 7.80 9.01 9.65
N LEU A 118 7.95 8.05 10.56
CA LEU A 118 7.97 6.62 10.22
C LEU A 118 6.68 6.19 9.51
N VAL A 119 5.52 6.59 10.04
CA VAL A 119 4.21 6.31 9.44
C VAL A 119 4.13 6.90 8.04
N SER A 120 4.59 8.14 7.88
CA SER A 120 4.55 8.83 6.60
C SER A 120 5.43 8.14 5.56
N VAL A 121 6.70 7.81 5.90
CA VAL A 121 7.57 7.04 4.99
C VAL A 121 6.91 5.72 4.63
N PHE A 122 6.43 4.96 5.64
CA PHE A 122 5.73 3.70 5.43
C PHE A 122 4.60 3.84 4.40
N LEU A 123 3.70 4.81 4.56
CA LEU A 123 2.57 4.97 3.65
C LEU A 123 2.99 5.39 2.24
N VAL A 124 3.99 6.27 2.11
CA VAL A 124 4.47 6.76 0.81
C VAL A 124 5.24 5.68 0.03
N SER A 125 5.92 4.76 0.71
CA SER A 125 6.73 3.73 0.05
C SER A 125 6.05 2.36 -0.06
N PHE A 126 5.36 1.90 0.99
CA PHE A 126 4.81 0.54 1.04
C PHE A 126 3.56 0.40 0.15
N GLY A 127 2.58 1.29 0.32
CA GLY A 127 1.35 1.24 -0.46
C GLY A 127 1.58 1.26 -1.97
N PRO A 128 2.27 2.29 -2.50
CA PRO A 128 2.41 2.44 -3.94
C PRO A 128 3.30 1.42 -4.66
N VAL A 129 4.20 0.74 -3.95
CA VAL A 129 5.25 -0.10 -4.59
C VAL A 129 5.25 -1.54 -4.08
N ALA A 130 4.92 -1.79 -2.82
CA ALA A 130 5.08 -3.11 -2.19
C ALA A 130 3.76 -3.89 -2.03
N VAL A 131 2.61 -3.22 -2.07
CA VAL A 131 1.30 -3.89 -1.90
C VAL A 131 0.92 -4.68 -3.16
N ASP A 132 0.89 -3.99 -4.31
CA ASP A 132 0.75 -4.61 -5.62
C ASP A 132 1.96 -4.20 -6.46
N PRO A 133 2.93 -5.11 -6.69
CA PRO A 133 4.15 -4.80 -7.40
C PRO A 133 3.97 -4.82 -8.93
N THR A 134 2.77 -5.07 -9.47
CA THR A 134 2.53 -5.24 -10.92
C THR A 134 2.97 -4.02 -11.73
N ALA A 135 2.54 -2.82 -11.34
CA ALA A 135 2.95 -1.57 -11.99
C ALA A 135 4.46 -1.31 -11.90
N ALA A 136 5.07 -1.67 -10.77
CA ALA A 136 6.50 -1.49 -10.55
C ALA A 136 7.35 -2.49 -11.37
N ASN A 137 6.92 -3.75 -11.44
CA ASN A 137 7.58 -4.82 -12.20
C ASN A 137 7.45 -4.61 -13.71
N THR A 138 6.29 -4.13 -14.19
CA THR A 138 6.08 -3.79 -15.60
C THR A 138 6.95 -2.59 -16.02
N LEU A 139 7.14 -1.60 -15.14
CA LEU A 139 8.08 -0.50 -15.36
C LEU A 139 9.53 -0.99 -15.47
N ILE A 140 9.98 -1.88 -14.58
CA ILE A 140 11.34 -2.46 -14.66
C ILE A 140 11.52 -3.26 -15.95
N SER A 141 10.51 -4.04 -16.33
CA SER A 141 10.57 -4.92 -17.51
C SER A 141 10.62 -4.11 -18.82
N SER A 142 9.93 -2.98 -18.88
CA SER A 142 9.98 -2.07 -20.03
C SER A 142 11.19 -1.15 -20.02
N GLN A 143 11.66 -0.73 -18.84
CA GLN A 143 12.78 0.19 -18.65
C GLN A 143 13.69 -0.29 -17.50
N PRO A 144 14.71 -1.12 -17.78
CA PRO A 144 15.57 -1.71 -16.75
C PRO A 144 16.30 -0.69 -15.84
N ALA A 145 16.46 0.56 -16.29
CA ALA A 145 17.05 1.64 -15.50
C ALA A 145 16.26 1.95 -14.20
N TRP A 146 14.96 1.63 -14.15
CA TRP A 146 14.12 1.82 -12.96
C TRP A 146 14.30 0.74 -11.90
N TRP A 147 15.09 -0.30 -12.16
CA TRP A 147 15.32 -1.39 -11.20
C TRP A 147 15.80 -0.86 -9.84
N LEU A 148 16.82 0.00 -9.83
CA LEU A 148 17.38 0.52 -8.58
C LEU A 148 16.40 1.46 -7.84
N PRO A 149 15.78 2.46 -8.48
CA PRO A 149 14.74 3.29 -7.85
C PRO A 149 13.59 2.48 -7.24
N VAL A 150 13.01 1.55 -8.01
CA VAL A 150 11.88 0.74 -7.57
C VAL A 150 12.28 -0.13 -6.38
N ARG A 151 13.38 -0.89 -6.49
CA ARG A 151 13.86 -1.75 -5.39
C ARG A 151 14.20 -0.95 -4.14
N SER A 152 14.74 0.26 -4.29
CA SER A 152 15.05 1.12 -3.14
C SER A 152 13.79 1.52 -2.38
N VAL A 153 12.75 1.98 -3.07
CA VAL A 153 11.47 2.37 -2.44
C VAL A 153 10.74 1.17 -1.85
N GLU A 154 10.73 0.04 -2.57
CA GLU A 154 10.15 -1.22 -2.10
C GLU A 154 10.81 -1.68 -0.79
N ILE A 155 12.14 -1.69 -0.72
CA ILE A 155 12.90 -2.05 0.48
C ILE A 155 12.54 -1.10 1.63
N VAL A 156 12.50 0.21 1.39
CA VAL A 156 12.10 1.19 2.42
C VAL A 156 10.71 0.88 2.96
N GLY A 157 9.74 0.58 2.08
CA GLY A 157 8.39 0.18 2.48
C GLY A 157 8.38 -1.09 3.33
N ASN A 158 9.05 -2.14 2.85
CA ASN A 158 9.13 -3.45 3.51
C ASN A 158 9.84 -3.39 4.87
N VAL A 159 10.80 -2.47 5.06
CA VAL A 159 11.44 -2.23 6.36
C VAL A 159 10.51 -1.42 7.28
N CYS A 160 9.88 -0.37 6.75
CA CYS A 160 9.03 0.52 7.54
C CYS A 160 7.73 -0.13 8.02
N GLY A 161 7.17 -1.10 7.28
CA GLY A 161 5.94 -1.81 7.65
C GLY A 161 6.01 -2.54 9.01
N PRO A 162 6.91 -3.53 9.18
CA PRO A 162 7.11 -4.20 10.46
C PRO A 162 7.43 -3.21 11.59
N LEU A 163 8.29 -2.22 11.32
CA LEU A 163 8.66 -1.21 12.31
C LEU A 163 7.46 -0.39 12.76
N PHE A 164 6.59 0.04 11.83
CA PHE A 164 5.36 0.74 12.15
C PHE A 164 4.52 -0.09 13.13
N PHE A 165 4.21 -1.34 12.80
CA PHE A 165 3.35 -2.18 13.63
C PHE A 165 3.93 -2.48 15.02
N PHE A 166 5.25 -2.72 15.12
CA PHE A 166 5.88 -2.98 16.43
C PHE A 166 6.11 -1.73 17.27
N LEU A 167 6.26 -0.55 16.65
CA LEU A 167 6.53 0.71 17.35
C LEU A 167 5.26 1.50 17.66
N PHE A 168 4.19 1.32 16.89
CA PHE A 168 2.93 2.04 17.05
C PHE A 168 2.27 1.76 18.41
N PRO A 169 1.60 2.74 19.03
CA PRO A 169 1.54 4.17 18.69
C PRO A 169 2.69 5.02 19.26
N GLY A 170 3.46 4.50 20.20
CA GLY A 170 4.38 5.29 21.04
C GLY A 170 5.83 5.42 20.55
N GLY A 171 6.19 4.82 19.40
CA GLY A 171 7.55 4.89 18.86
C GLY A 171 8.61 4.08 19.63
N ARG A 172 8.20 3.11 20.45
CA ARG A 172 9.09 2.27 21.27
C ARG A 172 8.75 0.80 21.10
N PHE A 173 9.69 -0.11 21.30
CA PHE A 173 9.38 -1.55 21.36
C PHE A 173 8.86 -1.92 22.75
N ALA A 174 7.70 -2.59 22.81
CA ALA A 174 7.15 -3.12 24.04
C ALA A 174 6.37 -4.42 23.77
N PRO A 175 6.84 -5.58 24.25
CA PRO A 175 8.06 -5.83 25.03
C PRO A 175 9.37 -5.49 24.28
N ARG A 176 10.49 -5.27 24.99
CA ARG A 176 11.77 -4.90 24.34
C ARG A 176 12.36 -5.98 23.44
N TRP A 177 12.03 -7.25 23.68
CA TRP A 177 12.54 -8.38 22.89
C TRP A 177 11.94 -8.41 21.48
N THR A 178 10.78 -7.77 21.23
CA THR A 178 10.18 -7.72 19.89
C THR A 178 11.04 -6.96 18.88
N ARG A 179 12.06 -6.22 19.32
CA ARG A 179 13.08 -5.65 18.44
C ARG A 179 13.80 -6.71 17.61
N TRP A 180 14.05 -7.89 18.20
CA TRP A 180 14.76 -8.97 17.52
C TRP A 180 13.86 -9.67 16.52
N LEU A 181 12.57 -9.79 16.84
CA LEU A 181 11.57 -10.21 15.86
C LEU A 181 11.48 -9.23 14.69
N ALA A 182 11.44 -7.92 14.96
CA ALA A 182 11.43 -6.91 13.91
C ALA A 182 12.67 -7.04 13.01
N VAL A 183 13.86 -7.23 13.59
CA VAL A 183 15.10 -7.46 12.82
C VAL A 183 15.01 -8.75 11.99
N ALA A 184 14.52 -9.85 12.56
CA ALA A 184 14.36 -11.12 11.86
C ALA A 184 13.38 -11.00 10.68
N PHE A 185 12.24 -10.34 10.87
CA PHE A 185 11.28 -10.10 9.80
C PHE A 185 11.82 -9.15 8.73
N ILE A 186 12.56 -8.10 9.12
CA ILE A 186 13.22 -7.23 8.16
C ILE A 186 14.24 -8.02 7.32
N ALA A 187 15.10 -8.82 7.97
CA ALA A 187 16.09 -9.64 7.29
C ALA A 187 15.43 -10.63 6.31
N ARG A 188 14.32 -11.25 6.72
CA ARG A 188 13.51 -12.13 5.87
C ARG A 188 12.90 -11.39 4.67
N ASN A 189 12.27 -10.24 4.88
CA ASN A 189 11.68 -9.48 3.78
C ASN A 189 12.76 -9.01 2.79
N LEU A 190 13.94 -8.62 3.29
CA LEU A 190 15.08 -8.29 2.43
C LEU A 190 15.59 -9.51 1.65
N SER A 191 15.69 -10.68 2.28
CA SER A 191 16.14 -11.90 1.58
C SER A 191 15.14 -12.30 0.50
N GLU A 192 13.84 -12.20 0.76
CA GLU A 192 12.80 -12.49 -0.22
C GLU A 192 12.82 -11.48 -1.38
N SER A 193 12.89 -10.17 -1.12
CA SER A 193 12.98 -9.16 -2.19
C SER A 193 14.23 -9.29 -3.05
N LEU A 194 15.39 -9.62 -2.47
CA LEU A 194 16.67 -9.75 -3.19
C LEU A 194 16.78 -11.08 -3.95
N PHE A 195 16.17 -12.15 -3.43
CA PHE A 195 16.30 -13.51 -3.96
C PHE A 195 14.95 -14.11 -4.37
N ALA A 196 14.00 -13.30 -4.85
CA ALA A 196 12.63 -13.73 -5.15
C ALA A 196 12.56 -14.99 -6.04
N GLY A 197 13.46 -15.12 -7.02
CA GLY A 197 13.53 -16.27 -7.91
C GLY A 197 13.98 -17.59 -7.26
N LEU A 198 14.64 -17.56 -6.09
CA LEU A 198 14.94 -18.76 -5.30
C LEU A 198 13.69 -19.23 -4.54
N TYR A 199 12.93 -18.29 -3.99
CA TYR A 199 11.71 -18.58 -3.24
C TYR A 199 10.62 -19.14 -4.14
N SER A 200 10.37 -18.53 -5.31
CA SER A 200 9.32 -18.96 -6.24
C SER A 200 9.56 -20.31 -6.92
N ARG A 201 10.80 -20.82 -6.92
CA ARG A 201 11.15 -22.11 -7.52
C ARG A 201 10.95 -23.30 -6.59
N SER A 202 10.75 -23.07 -5.29
CA SER A 202 10.70 -24.17 -4.31
C SER A 202 9.46 -24.06 -3.41
N PRO A 203 8.52 -25.01 -3.51
CA PRO A 203 7.28 -24.97 -2.74
C PRO A 203 7.52 -25.05 -1.22
N ALA A 204 8.63 -25.65 -0.80
CA ALA A 204 9.04 -25.68 0.60
C ALA A 204 9.41 -24.28 1.14
N LEU A 205 10.19 -23.48 0.39
CA LEU A 205 10.53 -22.11 0.83
C LEU A 205 9.32 -21.18 0.78
N GLU A 206 8.42 -21.39 -0.18
CA GLU A 206 7.15 -20.67 -0.25
C GLU A 206 6.27 -20.97 0.98
N THR A 207 6.11 -22.25 1.32
CA THR A 207 5.37 -22.68 2.53
C THR A 207 5.99 -22.09 3.80
N VAL A 208 7.32 -22.15 3.92
CA VAL A 208 8.05 -21.54 5.06
C VAL A 208 7.82 -20.03 5.10
N SER A 209 7.83 -19.35 3.96
CA SER A 209 7.59 -17.90 3.87
C SER A 209 6.20 -17.54 4.37
N TYR A 210 5.19 -18.31 3.98
CA TYR A 210 3.82 -18.16 4.47
C TYR A 210 3.71 -18.37 5.99
N LEU A 211 4.34 -19.43 6.52
CA LEU A 211 4.36 -19.69 7.97
C LEU A 211 5.07 -18.57 8.76
N VAL A 212 6.17 -18.03 8.22
CA VAL A 212 6.88 -16.93 8.86
C VAL A 212 6.05 -15.65 8.82
N PHE A 213 5.32 -15.39 7.73
CA PHE A 213 4.36 -14.29 7.63
C PHE A 213 3.24 -14.42 8.67
N LEU A 214 2.65 -15.61 8.84
CA LEU A 214 1.66 -15.87 9.90
C LEU A 214 2.27 -15.62 11.29
N GLY A 215 3.49 -16.10 11.53
CA GLY A 215 4.23 -15.83 12.76
C GLY A 215 4.45 -14.34 13.02
N MET A 216 4.67 -13.54 11.97
CA MET A 216 4.76 -12.09 12.03
C MET A 216 3.44 -11.46 12.47
N VAL A 217 2.33 -11.84 11.82
CA VAL A 217 0.99 -11.33 12.15
C VAL A 217 0.62 -11.65 13.61
N VAL A 218 0.87 -12.88 14.06
CA VAL A 218 0.63 -13.30 15.45
C VAL A 218 1.50 -12.49 16.41
N SER A 219 2.78 -12.30 16.10
CA SER A 219 3.71 -11.54 16.93
C SER A 219 3.31 -10.06 17.04
N ILE A 220 2.93 -9.44 15.93
CA ILE A 220 2.43 -8.06 15.88
C ILE A 220 1.18 -7.94 16.73
N THR A 221 0.19 -8.80 16.49
CA THR A 221 -1.09 -8.80 17.22
C THR A 221 -0.87 -8.98 18.71
N GLY A 222 -0.05 -9.96 19.10
CA GLY A 222 0.32 -10.20 20.50
C GLY A 222 1.01 -8.99 21.14
N SER A 223 1.91 -8.32 20.41
CA SER A 223 2.59 -7.11 20.90
C SER A 223 1.62 -5.93 21.09
N LEU A 224 0.69 -5.71 20.14
CA LEU A 224 -0.33 -4.67 20.20
C LEU A 224 -1.30 -4.93 21.37
N VAL A 225 -1.76 -6.17 21.55
CA VAL A 225 -2.65 -6.56 22.66
C VAL A 225 -1.96 -6.40 24.01
N TYR A 226 -0.71 -6.88 24.14
CA TYR A 226 0.07 -6.74 25.37
C TYR A 226 0.21 -5.27 25.76
N ARG A 227 0.59 -4.43 24.80
CA ARG A 227 0.77 -2.99 24.99
C ARG A 227 -0.53 -2.27 25.31
N TYR A 228 -1.61 -2.61 24.62
CA TYR A 228 -2.94 -2.04 24.85
C TYR A 228 -3.42 -2.26 26.29
N ARG A 229 -3.17 -3.46 26.84
CA ARG A 229 -3.57 -3.83 28.19
C ARG A 229 -2.66 -3.24 29.29
N ARG A 230 -1.34 -3.18 29.07
CA ARG A 230 -0.38 -2.85 30.15
C ARG A 230 0.15 -1.42 30.15
N PHE A 231 0.37 -0.79 28.99
CA PHE A 231 1.18 0.44 28.89
C PHE A 231 0.54 1.60 28.14
N SER A 232 -0.64 1.40 27.52
CA SER A 232 -1.24 2.42 26.65
C SER A 232 -2.07 3.44 27.43
N SER A 233 -1.80 4.72 27.20
CA SER A 233 -2.67 5.82 27.64
C SER A 233 -4.01 5.81 26.90
N GLU A 234 -5.02 6.53 27.42
CA GLU A 234 -6.34 6.64 26.78
C GLU A 234 -6.27 7.15 25.34
N ALA A 235 -5.41 8.14 25.06
CA ALA A 235 -5.17 8.64 23.71
C ALA A 235 -4.57 7.57 22.79
N GLN A 236 -3.56 6.83 23.26
CA GLN A 236 -2.93 5.73 22.51
C GLN A 236 -3.90 4.58 22.24
N ARG A 237 -4.77 4.25 23.20
CA ARG A 237 -5.82 3.23 23.01
C ARG A 237 -6.78 3.63 21.90
N ARG A 238 -7.18 4.89 21.82
CA ARG A 238 -8.02 5.40 20.72
C ARG A 238 -7.31 5.29 19.37
N GLN A 239 -6.03 5.66 19.29
CA GLN A 239 -5.23 5.50 18.08
C GLN A 239 -5.13 4.03 17.64
N THR A 240 -4.81 3.12 18.56
CA THR A 240 -4.75 1.68 18.28
C THR A 240 -6.09 1.13 17.82
N ARG A 241 -7.22 1.56 18.39
CA ARG A 241 -8.55 1.09 17.94
C ARG A 241 -8.82 1.44 16.48
N TRP A 242 -8.54 2.68 16.05
CA TRP A 242 -8.72 3.08 14.65
C TRP A 242 -7.84 2.25 13.71
N VAL A 243 -6.55 2.14 14.03
CA VAL A 243 -5.61 1.36 13.19
C VAL A 243 -6.01 -0.11 13.14
N VAL A 244 -6.26 -0.75 14.29
CA VAL A 244 -6.66 -2.16 14.33
C VAL A 244 -7.97 -2.39 13.57
N PHE A 245 -8.95 -1.50 13.73
CA PHE A 245 -10.21 -1.59 12.98
C PHE A 245 -9.97 -1.53 11.47
N GLY A 246 -9.24 -0.52 10.99
CA GLY A 246 -8.98 -0.37 9.55
C GLY A 246 -8.08 -1.46 8.98
N THR A 247 -7.08 -1.93 9.71
CA THR A 247 -6.21 -3.03 9.26
C THR A 247 -6.93 -4.36 9.25
N THR A 248 -7.72 -4.67 10.28
CA THR A 248 -8.49 -5.91 10.31
C THR A 248 -9.55 -5.93 9.24
N LEU A 249 -10.30 -4.83 9.07
CA LEU A 249 -11.33 -4.75 8.03
C LEU A 249 -10.72 -4.75 6.63
N GLY A 250 -9.61 -4.04 6.43
CA GLY A 250 -8.90 -4.01 5.16
C GLY A 250 -8.37 -5.38 4.75
N ILE A 251 -7.68 -6.08 5.66
CA ILE A 251 -7.18 -7.45 5.42
C ILE A 251 -8.36 -8.43 5.26
N ALA A 252 -9.41 -8.32 6.07
CA ALA A 252 -10.59 -9.17 5.93
C ALA A 252 -11.26 -9.00 4.55
N GLY A 253 -11.29 -7.76 4.01
CA GLY A 253 -11.84 -7.44 2.71
C GLY A 253 -11.01 -7.96 1.52
N THR A 254 -9.72 -8.28 1.70
CA THR A 254 -8.92 -8.88 0.63
C THR A 254 -9.24 -10.36 0.39
N PHE A 255 -9.68 -11.10 1.41
CA PHE A 255 -10.01 -12.52 1.24
C PHE A 255 -11.08 -12.79 0.17
N PRO A 256 -12.28 -12.17 0.18
CA PRO A 256 -13.28 -12.44 -0.85
C PRO A 256 -12.85 -12.02 -2.26
N THR A 257 -11.85 -11.14 -2.38
CA THR A 257 -11.35 -10.66 -3.67
C THR A 257 -10.20 -11.50 -4.21
N GLN A 258 -9.31 -12.01 -3.33
CA GLN A 258 -8.18 -12.85 -3.72
C GLN A 258 -8.51 -14.35 -3.79
N LEU A 259 -9.37 -14.86 -2.90
CA LEU A 259 -9.67 -16.30 -2.83
C LEU A 259 -10.14 -16.90 -4.17
N PRO A 260 -11.00 -16.24 -4.97
CA PRO A 260 -11.40 -16.77 -6.28
C PRO A 260 -10.22 -16.90 -7.27
N VAL A 261 -9.25 -15.98 -7.18
CA VAL A 261 -8.04 -15.98 -8.01
C VAL A 261 -7.08 -17.08 -7.55
N ASP A 262 -6.83 -17.17 -6.24
CA ASP A 262 -5.93 -18.16 -5.63
C ASP A 262 -6.41 -19.60 -5.86
N LEU A 263 -7.73 -19.81 -5.93
CA LEU A 263 -8.35 -21.11 -6.22
C LEU A 263 -8.53 -21.38 -7.73
N SER A 264 -8.00 -20.51 -8.59
CA SER A 264 -8.14 -20.57 -10.05
C SER A 264 -9.60 -20.66 -10.53
N LEU A 265 -10.54 -20.10 -9.76
CA LEU A 265 -11.96 -20.04 -10.13
C LEU A 265 -12.25 -18.92 -11.14
N VAL A 266 -11.35 -17.93 -11.20
CA VAL A 266 -11.41 -16.75 -12.06
C VAL A 266 -10.04 -16.57 -12.71
N GLY A 267 -10.02 -16.22 -14.00
CA GLY A 267 -8.79 -16.01 -14.76
C GLY A 267 -9.01 -15.06 -15.94
N GLY A 268 -8.03 -14.99 -16.84
CA GLY A 268 -8.02 -14.03 -17.96
C GLY A 268 -9.17 -14.16 -18.97
N ASP A 269 -9.95 -15.25 -18.92
CA ASP A 269 -11.17 -15.45 -19.72
C ASP A 269 -12.35 -14.59 -19.25
N THR A 270 -12.29 -14.12 -18.00
CA THR A 270 -13.28 -13.22 -17.39
C THR A 270 -12.61 -11.92 -16.95
N PRO A 271 -12.13 -11.08 -17.87
CA PRO A 271 -11.34 -9.89 -17.52
C PRO A 271 -12.13 -8.86 -16.70
N LEU A 272 -13.45 -8.76 -16.88
CA LEU A 272 -14.27 -7.86 -16.07
C LEU A 272 -14.35 -8.27 -14.59
N THR A 273 -14.43 -9.57 -14.31
CA THR A 273 -14.47 -10.03 -12.92
C THR A 273 -13.10 -9.81 -12.27
N LEU A 274 -12.00 -10.01 -13.00
CA LEU A 274 -10.66 -9.65 -12.53
C LEU A 274 -10.54 -8.16 -12.17
N LEU A 275 -11.00 -7.26 -13.05
CA LEU A 275 -11.03 -5.82 -12.75
C LEU A 275 -11.85 -5.51 -11.47
N LEU A 276 -13.00 -6.16 -11.28
CA LEU A 276 -13.83 -5.96 -10.09
C LEU A 276 -13.17 -6.49 -8.82
N LEU A 277 -12.49 -7.63 -8.89
CA LEU A 277 -11.76 -8.22 -7.78
C LEU A 277 -10.56 -7.35 -7.41
N ASP A 278 -9.79 -6.88 -8.38
CA ASP A 278 -8.67 -5.96 -8.17
C ASP A 278 -9.13 -4.62 -7.57
N ALA A 279 -10.20 -4.03 -8.10
CA ALA A 279 -10.79 -2.82 -7.52
C ALA A 279 -11.28 -3.05 -6.08
N GLY A 280 -11.87 -4.21 -5.79
CA GLY A 280 -12.30 -4.59 -4.44
C GLY A 280 -11.12 -4.80 -3.49
N PHE A 281 -10.03 -5.40 -3.96
CA PHE A 281 -8.78 -5.58 -3.22
C PHE A 281 -8.17 -4.22 -2.88
N SER A 282 -8.00 -3.36 -3.88
CA SER A 282 -7.52 -1.98 -3.74
C SER A 282 -8.36 -1.20 -2.73
N LEU A 283 -9.69 -1.23 -2.86
CA LEU A 283 -10.60 -0.52 -1.96
C LEU A 283 -10.51 -1.02 -0.51
N SER A 284 -10.38 -2.34 -0.33
CA SER A 284 -10.20 -2.94 1.00
C SER A 284 -8.90 -2.45 1.64
N LEU A 285 -7.80 -2.42 0.89
CA LEU A 285 -6.53 -1.98 1.43
C LEU A 285 -6.42 -0.47 1.68
N LEU A 286 -7.26 0.37 1.04
CA LEU A 286 -7.36 1.79 1.38
C LEU A 286 -7.86 2.05 2.81
N LEU A 287 -8.54 1.09 3.44
CA LEU A 287 -8.93 1.20 4.85
C LEU A 287 -7.72 1.36 5.77
N ILE A 288 -6.56 0.83 5.40
CA ILE A 288 -5.31 0.92 6.17
C ILE A 288 -4.80 2.37 6.24
N PRO A 289 -4.40 3.04 5.15
CA PRO A 289 -3.90 4.41 5.20
C PRO A 289 -4.96 5.35 5.75
N LEU A 290 -6.24 5.20 5.38
CA LEU A 290 -7.31 6.08 5.86
C LEU A 290 -7.51 5.98 7.38
N SER A 291 -7.53 4.76 7.94
CA SER A 291 -7.64 4.57 9.38
C SER A 291 -6.41 5.07 10.15
N ILE A 292 -5.21 4.90 9.59
CA ILE A 292 -3.96 5.44 10.14
C ILE A 292 -3.99 6.97 10.10
N GLY A 293 -4.42 7.56 8.99
CA GLY A 293 -4.60 9.00 8.83
C GLY A 293 -5.55 9.55 9.89
N VAL A 294 -6.71 8.92 10.08
CA VAL A 294 -7.65 9.27 11.15
C VAL A 294 -7.01 9.11 12.52
N ALA A 295 -6.33 7.99 12.80
CA ALA A 295 -5.70 7.74 14.09
C ALA A 295 -4.67 8.81 14.45
N VAL A 296 -3.76 9.12 13.53
CA VAL A 296 -2.65 10.05 13.75
C VAL A 296 -3.15 11.49 13.79
N LEU A 297 -4.00 11.90 12.83
CA LEU A 297 -4.45 13.28 12.69
C LEU A 297 -5.56 13.64 13.71
N ARG A 298 -6.56 12.77 13.92
CA ARG A 298 -7.73 13.09 14.79
C ARG A 298 -7.39 13.18 16.28
N SER A 299 -6.31 12.53 16.72
CA SER A 299 -6.00 12.35 18.14
C SER A 299 -5.66 13.63 18.93
N HIS A 300 -5.62 14.81 18.29
CA HIS A 300 -5.20 16.05 18.93
C HIS A 300 -6.22 17.20 18.97
N LEU A 301 -7.52 16.92 18.76
CA LEU A 301 -8.69 17.77 19.06
C LEU A 301 -8.72 19.18 18.41
N PHE A 302 -9.79 19.39 17.61
CA PHE A 302 -10.40 20.66 17.17
C PHE A 302 -9.94 21.40 15.91
N ASP A 303 -8.73 21.23 15.36
CA ASP A 303 -8.34 21.98 14.14
C ASP A 303 -8.52 21.21 12.81
N ILE A 304 -9.00 19.96 12.86
CA ILE A 304 -8.98 19.05 11.70
C ILE A 304 -10.36 18.73 11.14
N ASP A 305 -11.45 18.97 11.89
CA ASP A 305 -12.81 18.74 11.38
C ASP A 305 -13.10 19.60 10.14
N LEU A 306 -12.50 20.79 10.05
CA LEU A 306 -12.61 21.67 8.88
C LEU A 306 -11.85 21.13 7.65
N LEU A 307 -10.76 20.39 7.85
CA LEU A 307 -9.91 19.90 6.77
C LEU A 307 -10.32 18.50 6.30
N ILE A 308 -10.76 17.59 7.18
CA ILE A 308 -11.31 16.29 6.76
C ILE A 308 -12.55 16.52 5.89
N ASN A 309 -13.46 17.42 6.29
CA ASN A 309 -14.58 17.77 5.41
C ASN A 309 -14.10 18.34 4.07
N ARG A 310 -13.09 19.23 4.05
CA ARG A 310 -12.59 19.79 2.79
C ARG A 310 -11.83 18.78 1.94
N THR A 311 -10.92 17.97 2.48
CA THR A 311 -10.16 16.99 1.70
C THR A 311 -11.00 15.79 1.28
N LEU A 312 -12.01 15.42 2.07
CA LEU A 312 -12.92 14.33 1.72
C LEU A 312 -13.97 14.82 0.70
N VAL A 313 -14.46 16.06 0.82
CA VAL A 313 -15.33 16.69 -0.19
C VAL A 313 -14.57 17.01 -1.47
N TYR A 314 -13.38 17.62 -1.41
CA TYR A 314 -12.58 17.89 -2.60
C TYR A 314 -12.00 16.60 -3.18
N GLY A 315 -11.63 15.63 -2.35
CA GLY A 315 -11.15 14.32 -2.79
C GLY A 315 -12.25 13.52 -3.48
N SER A 316 -13.45 13.46 -2.91
CA SER A 316 -14.60 12.83 -3.56
C SER A 316 -15.00 13.60 -4.81
N LEU A 317 -15.03 14.94 -4.79
CA LEU A 317 -15.32 15.76 -5.96
C LEU A 317 -14.31 15.54 -7.09
N THR A 318 -13.02 15.46 -6.76
CA THR A 318 -11.96 15.20 -7.74
C THR A 318 -12.03 13.78 -8.27
N ALA A 319 -12.30 12.80 -7.41
CA ALA A 319 -12.49 11.41 -7.82
C ALA A 319 -13.72 11.27 -8.72
N SER A 320 -14.85 11.89 -8.37
CA SER A 320 -16.06 11.94 -9.20
C SER A 320 -15.79 12.65 -10.53
N LEU A 321 -15.07 13.77 -10.54
CA LEU A 321 -14.67 14.46 -11.77
C LEU A 321 -13.77 13.59 -12.64
N ALA A 322 -12.81 12.87 -12.05
CA ALA A 322 -11.94 11.96 -12.78
C ALA A 322 -12.73 10.78 -13.35
N LEU A 323 -13.65 10.19 -12.58
CA LEU A 323 -14.50 9.08 -13.01
C LEU A 323 -15.45 9.52 -14.13
N ILE A 324 -16.05 10.71 -14.02
CA ILE A 324 -16.91 11.30 -15.05
C ILE A 324 -16.10 11.65 -16.29
N TYR A 325 -14.91 12.22 -16.13
CA TYR A 325 -14.03 12.55 -17.25
C TYR A 325 -13.60 11.30 -18.00
N VAL A 326 -13.09 10.30 -17.28
CA VAL A 326 -12.65 9.03 -17.87
C VAL A 326 -13.83 8.29 -18.49
N GLY A 327 -14.94 8.17 -17.78
CA GLY A 327 -16.17 7.54 -18.29
C GLY A 327 -16.76 8.27 -19.49
N GLY A 328 -16.69 9.60 -19.52
CA GLY A 328 -17.15 10.41 -20.64
C GLY A 328 -16.25 10.30 -21.86
N VAL A 329 -14.93 10.29 -21.65
CA VAL A 329 -13.96 10.10 -22.74
C VAL A 329 -14.07 8.69 -23.33
N THR A 330 -14.25 7.66 -22.51
CA THR A 330 -14.45 6.29 -23.01
C THR A 330 -15.79 6.11 -23.72
N ALA A 331 -16.86 6.73 -23.22
CA ALA A 331 -18.17 6.70 -23.87
C ALA A 331 -18.18 7.44 -25.22
N THR A 332 -17.50 8.59 -25.32
CA THR A 332 -17.40 9.35 -26.57
C THR A 332 -16.47 8.72 -27.60
N GLN A 333 -15.52 7.88 -27.18
CA GLN A 333 -14.70 7.06 -28.09
C GLN A 333 -15.42 5.78 -28.56
N ALA A 334 -16.55 5.42 -27.95
CA ALA A 334 -17.34 4.23 -28.28
C ALA A 334 -18.54 4.52 -29.22
N ILE A 335 -18.78 5.80 -29.56
CA ILE A 335 -19.79 6.29 -30.52
C ILE A 335 -19.06 6.70 -31.80
#